data_AF-A0A6G1BPT5-F1
#
_entry.id   AF-A0A6G1BPT5-F1
#
_cell.length_a   1.000
_cell.length_b   1.000
_cell.length_c   1.000
_cell.angle_alpha   90.00
_cell.angle_beta   90.00
_cell.angle_gamma   90.00
#
_symmetry.space_group_name_H-M   'P 1'
#
loop_
_entity.id
_entity.type
_entity.pdbx_description
1 polymer ?
#
loop_
_entity_poly.entity_id
_entity_poly.type
_entity_poly.pdbx_seq_one_letter_code
_entity_poly.pdbx_strand_id
1 'polypeptide(L)'
;MSPEVMKELQDVAIPVNDAIPDEPLRAWDRDDSDMNVDTVYPNMNQMTMVARQHAIKHEFELGTEKSDKERFRVYCKAKRFK
;
A
#
# COMPACT_ATOMS: atom_id res chain seq x y z
N MET A 1 -23.73 38.89 -5.16
CA MET A 1 -24.06 37.89 -6.20
C MET A 1 -25.58 37.82 -6.29
N SER A 2 -26.16 38.03 -7.48
CA SER A 2 -27.61 37.84 -7.66
C SER A 2 -27.97 36.36 -7.47
N PRO A 3 -29.16 36.04 -6.94
CA PRO A 3 -29.66 34.65 -6.91
C PRO A 3 -29.70 34.00 -8.30
N GLU A 4 -29.82 34.78 -9.37
CA GLU A 4 -29.80 34.29 -10.75
C GLU A 4 -28.43 33.73 -11.14
N VAL A 5 -27.34 34.43 -10.79
CA VAL A 5 -25.97 33.96 -11.08
C VAL A 5 -25.61 32.72 -10.26
N MET A 6 -26.19 32.53 -9.07
CA MET A 6 -25.98 31.28 -8.30
C MET A 6 -26.68 30.08 -8.94
N LYS A 7 -27.86 30.31 -9.55
CA LYS A 7 -28.60 29.27 -10.25
C LYS A 7 -27.89 28.82 -11.53
N GLU A 8 -27.39 29.78 -12.31
CA GLU A 8 -26.62 29.45 -13.53
C GLU A 8 -25.33 28.68 -13.22
N LEU A 9 -24.66 29.00 -12.10
CA LEU A 9 -23.47 28.25 -11.68
C LEU A 9 -23.78 26.81 -11.26
N GLN A 10 -24.96 26.56 -10.68
CA GLN A 10 -25.41 25.21 -10.34
C GLN A 10 -25.82 24.42 -11.60
N ASP A 11 -26.46 25.09 -12.56
CA ASP A 11 -26.90 24.46 -13.82
C ASP A 11 -25.72 24.12 -14.75
N VAL A 12 -24.57 24.79 -14.60
CA VAL A 12 -23.32 24.52 -15.35
C VAL A 12 -22.38 23.56 -14.58
N ALA A 13 -22.74 23.14 -13.36
CA ALA A 13 -21.93 22.22 -12.58
C ALA A 13 -21.94 20.83 -13.22
N ILE A 14 -20.89 20.53 -13.99
CA ILE A 14 -20.64 19.18 -14.50
C ILE A 14 -20.36 18.29 -13.30
N PRO A 15 -21.11 17.19 -13.07
CA PRO A 15 -20.81 16.26 -12.00
C PRO A 15 -19.49 15.57 -12.31
N VAL A 16 -18.43 16.03 -11.66
CA VAL A 16 -17.11 15.39 -11.70
C VAL A 16 -17.15 14.23 -10.71
N ASN A 17 -17.12 13.01 -11.26
CA ASN A 17 -16.95 11.81 -10.46
C ASN A 17 -15.59 11.20 -10.81
N ASP A 18 -14.58 11.47 -9.98
CA ASP A 18 -13.24 10.90 -10.12
C ASP A 18 -13.16 9.43 -9.67
N ALA A 19 -14.26 8.86 -9.16
CA ALA A 19 -14.29 7.47 -8.71
C ALA A 19 -14.30 6.51 -9.90
N ILE A 20 -13.14 5.90 -10.17
CA ILE A 20 -13.00 4.78 -11.11
C ILE A 20 -13.30 3.48 -10.34
N PRO A 21 -14.33 2.70 -10.73
CA PRO A 21 -14.73 1.49 -10.00
C PRO A 21 -13.62 0.44 -9.84
N ASP A 22 -12.70 0.41 -10.80
CA ASP A 22 -11.61 -0.56 -10.88
C ASP A 22 -10.29 -0.04 -10.28
N GLU A 23 -10.25 1.14 -9.66
CA GLU A 23 -9.03 1.53 -8.96
C GLU A 23 -8.86 0.63 -7.73
N PRO A 24 -7.83 -0.23 -7.68
CA PRO A 24 -7.60 -1.03 -6.50
C PRO A 24 -7.35 -0.04 -5.36
N LEU A 25 -8.23 -0.07 -4.36
CA LEU A 25 -8.01 0.61 -3.09
C LEU A 25 -6.62 0.20 -2.62
N ARG A 26 -5.65 1.11 -2.77
CA ARG A 26 -4.29 0.97 -2.26
C ARG A 26 -4.38 1.15 -0.74
N ALA A 27 -5.03 0.20 -0.07
CA ALA A 27 -5.20 0.12 1.37
C ALA A 27 -3.89 -0.36 2.02
N TRP A 28 -2.76 0.21 1.61
CA TRP A 28 -1.46 -0.05 2.19
C TRP A 28 -0.85 1.30 2.58
N ASP A 29 -0.55 1.47 3.86
CA ASP A 29 0.16 2.65 4.37
C ASP A 29 1.66 2.44 4.14
N ARG A 30 2.32 3.33 3.41
CA ARG A 30 3.75 3.19 3.15
C ARG A 30 4.61 3.28 4.42
N ASP A 31 4.17 4.10 5.37
CA ASP A 31 4.97 4.46 6.54
C ASP A 31 4.72 3.49 7.71
N ASP A 32 3.49 2.96 7.84
CA ASP A 32 3.13 1.93 8.81
C ASP A 32 2.32 0.78 8.18
N SER A 33 2.90 0.14 7.17
CA SER A 33 2.29 -1.04 6.54
C SER A 33 2.23 -2.23 7.50
N ASP A 34 1.04 -2.80 7.64
CA ASP A 34 0.86 -4.10 8.26
C ASP A 34 1.18 -5.25 7.29
N MET A 35 1.73 -6.36 7.79
CA MET A 35 2.01 -7.59 7.02
C MET A 35 0.95 -8.67 7.27
N ASN A 36 -0.31 -8.30 7.08
CA ASN A 36 -1.41 -9.27 7.08
C ASN A 36 -1.42 -10.10 5.79
N VAL A 37 -1.99 -11.30 5.89
CA VAL A 37 -2.30 -12.12 4.72
C VAL A 37 -3.32 -11.37 3.86
N ASP A 38 -3.21 -11.50 2.54
CA ASP A 38 -4.04 -10.83 1.53
C ASP A 38 -3.84 -9.31 1.35
N THR A 39 -2.83 -8.71 2.01
CA THR A 39 -2.42 -7.32 1.72
C THR A 39 -1.84 -7.20 0.31
N VAL A 40 -2.39 -6.29 -0.50
CA VAL A 40 -1.94 -6.03 -1.87
C VAL A 40 -0.96 -4.86 -1.91
N TYR A 41 0.26 -5.13 -2.40
CA TYR A 41 1.28 -4.10 -2.60
C TYR A 41 1.37 -3.67 -4.07
N PRO A 42 1.72 -2.41 -4.38
CA PRO A 42 1.81 -1.93 -5.76
C PRO A 42 2.86 -2.63 -6.62
N ASN A 43 3.95 -3.13 -6.00
CA ASN A 43 5.03 -3.84 -6.67
C ASN A 43 5.89 -4.63 -5.66
N MET A 44 6.77 -5.50 -6.18
CA MET A 44 7.69 -6.32 -5.39
C MET A 44 8.68 -5.53 -4.53
N ASN A 45 9.08 -4.33 -4.97
CA ASN A 45 10.00 -3.49 -4.19
C ASN A 45 9.32 -2.97 -2.92
N GLN A 46 8.04 -2.59 -3.01
CA GLN A 46 7.26 -2.18 -1.83
C GLN A 46 7.04 -3.37 -0.88
N MET A 47 6.67 -4.53 -1.41
CA MET A 47 6.56 -5.76 -0.59
C MET A 47 7.87 -6.07 0.16
N THR A 48 9.01 -5.97 -0.53
CA THR A 48 10.33 -6.22 0.07
C THR A 48 10.68 -5.19 1.14
N MET A 49 10.33 -3.91 0.92
CA MET A 49 10.54 -2.84 1.88
C MET A 49 9.74 -3.09 3.16
N VAL A 50 8.46 -3.45 3.02
CA VAL A 50 7.57 -3.76 4.15
C VAL A 50 8.11 -4.94 4.97
N ALA A 51 8.58 -6.01 4.32
CA ALA A 51 9.19 -7.14 5.02
C ALA A 51 10.44 -6.74 5.84
N ARG A 52 11.27 -5.83 5.30
CA ARG A 52 12.45 -5.31 6.02
C ARG A 52 12.05 -4.39 7.17
N GLN A 53 11.09 -3.50 6.95
CA GLN A 53 10.61 -2.59 7.98
C GLN A 53 9.98 -3.35 9.15
N HIS A 54 9.20 -4.39 8.86
CA HIS A 54 8.65 -5.27 9.88
C HIS A 54 9.75 -5.96 10.69
N ALA A 55 10.81 -6.44 10.04
CA ALA A 55 11.96 -7.02 10.73
C ALA A 55 12.65 -6.02 11.67
N ILE A 56 12.77 -4.75 11.27
CA ILE A 56 13.28 -3.66 12.11
C ILE A 56 12.33 -3.39 13.29
N LYS A 57 11.03 -3.25 13.03
CA LYS A 57 9.99 -2.95 14.04
C LYS A 57 9.89 -4.04 15.11
N HIS A 58 10.11 -5.30 14.73
CA HIS A 58 10.10 -6.46 15.62
C HIS A 58 11.50 -6.96 16.00
N GLU A 59 12.54 -6.17 15.72
CA GLU A 59 13.92 -6.40 16.16
C GLU A 59 14.51 -7.78 15.84
N PHE A 60 14.20 -8.33 14.66
CA PHE A 60 14.79 -9.60 14.21
C PHE A 60 15.57 -9.45 12.90
N GLU A 61 16.58 -10.31 12.72
CA GLU A 61 17.34 -10.32 11.48
C GLU A 61 16.55 -11.09 10.40
N LEU A 62 16.30 -10.42 9.26
CA LEU A 62 15.66 -11.02 8.10
C LEU A 62 16.68 -11.71 7.20
N GLY A 63 16.45 -12.97 6.86
CA GLY A 63 17.19 -13.69 5.82
C GLY A 63 16.37 -13.85 4.55
N THR A 64 17.05 -13.76 3.41
CA THR A 64 16.44 -14.04 2.11
C THR A 64 16.77 -15.47 1.70
N GLU A 65 15.76 -16.31 1.55
CA GLU A 65 15.94 -17.68 1.02
C GLU A 65 16.02 -17.63 -0.51
N LYS A 66 15.09 -16.93 -1.15
CA LYS A 66 15.03 -16.79 -2.61
C LYS A 66 14.27 -15.52 -2.98
N SER A 67 14.74 -14.82 -3.99
CA SER A 67 14.04 -13.70 -4.61
C SER A 67 13.96 -13.93 -6.11
N ASP A 68 12.77 -13.81 -6.67
CA ASP A 68 12.53 -13.74 -8.10
C ASP A 68 11.58 -12.56 -8.40
N LYS A 69 11.21 -12.36 -9.68
CA LYS A 69 10.38 -11.21 -10.09
C LYS A 69 8.93 -11.30 -9.61
N GLU A 70 8.47 -12.48 -9.19
CA GLU A 70 7.08 -12.76 -8.83
C GLU A 70 6.93 -13.14 -7.35
N ARG A 71 8.02 -13.55 -6.69
CA ARG A 71 8.01 -14.13 -5.36
C ARG A 71 9.27 -13.77 -4.59
N PHE A 72 9.05 -13.27 -3.38
CA PHE A 72 10.09 -12.98 -2.40
C PHE A 72 9.90 -13.88 -1.18
N ARG A 73 10.88 -14.76 -0.91
CA ARG A 73 10.86 -15.70 0.22
C ARG A 73 11.91 -15.30 1.24
N VAL A 74 11.46 -15.09 2.46
CA VAL A 74 12.28 -14.66 3.59
C VAL A 74 12.01 -15.52 4.81
N TYR A 75 12.98 -15.58 5.70
CA TYR A 75 12.91 -16.31 6.97
C TYR A 75 13.54 -15.49 8.08
N CYS A 76 13.12 -15.74 9.32
CA CYS A 76 13.79 -15.17 10.48
C CYS A 76 15.15 -15.86 10.68
N LYS A 77 16.23 -15.08 10.70
CA LYS A 77 17.61 -15.56 10.92
C LYS A 77 17.96 -15.77 12.38
N ALA A 78 16.98 -15.81 13.30
CA ALA A 78 17.22 -16.03 14.72
C ALA A 78 18.35 -17.05 14.91
N LYS A 79 19.45 -16.60 15.54
CA LYS A 79 20.56 -17.48 15.88
C LYS A 79 19.96 -18.59 16.73
N ARG A 80 19.89 -19.81 16.20
CA ARG A 80 19.70 -20.99 17.04
C ARG A 80 20.87 -20.96 18.02
N PHE A 81 20.62 -20.58 19.27
CA PHE A 81 21.53 -20.91 20.36
C PHE A 81 21.60 -22.45 20.34
N LYS A 82 22.75 -22.95 19.90
CA LYS A 82 23.04 -24.37 19.79
C LYS A 82 23.93 -24.77 20.95
#